data_AF-A0AAI9VBC1-F1
#
_entry.id   AF-A0AAI9VBC1-F1
#
_cell.length_a   1.000
_cell.length_b   1.000
_cell.length_c   1.000
_cell.angle_alpha   90.00
_cell.angle_beta   90.00
_cell.angle_gamma   90.00
#
_symmetry.space_group_name_H-M   'P 1'
#
loop_
_entity.id
_entity.type
_entity.pdbx_description
1 polymer ?
#
loop_
_entity_poly.entity_id
_entity_poly.type
_entity_poly.pdbx_seq_one_letter_code
_entity_poly.pdbx_strand_id
1 'polypeptide(L)'
;MACPLGSDDQFGPRIDYNCRHFDFTLLFEDAIFHILPSAVFLLLIPFRIFSIARTPVKVATYRLALCKLALLSILTVLHLSFVIINIRSLASRATASLAAGILNFIAVFAATFHSFLEDQRSTRPSDLLILYFSASAILSLPRLRTLWLISIAGASRGLWTAIIILTILVVPLESIGKKRFLRTEYRALTKEEETGFWGRSFFTWLMPFFRLGYSRVIHIRDMPEVDKDLAGDRVGASLEAAWSKRKGQKYHPLIRSGFYAYRRTLFAGVITRLFLTAFTFCQPFLITATVKFMQTPKTPQSERYGQALVGAYVLTYLGLAVSRAAFSRHQFRFTTMLRAGLMPMTFCHPKLS
;
A
#
# COMPACT_ATOMS: atom_id res chain seq x y z
N MET A 1 34.39 20.49 -7.38
CA MET A 1 35.05 19.21 -7.68
C MET A 1 34.14 18.45 -8.63
N ALA A 2 34.65 18.02 -9.79
CA ALA A 2 33.86 17.30 -10.77
C ALA A 2 33.66 15.85 -10.30
N CYS A 3 32.43 15.34 -10.40
CA CYS A 3 32.13 13.95 -10.06
C CYS A 3 32.91 13.00 -10.97
N PRO A 4 33.49 11.90 -10.44
CA PRO A 4 34.05 10.84 -11.27
C PRO A 4 32.96 10.27 -12.18
N LEU A 5 33.27 10.14 -13.48
CA LEU A 5 32.39 9.51 -14.46
C LEU A 5 31.99 8.10 -14.00
N GLY A 6 30.69 7.80 -13.96
CA GLY A 6 30.16 6.50 -13.55
C GLY A 6 29.84 6.34 -12.05
N SER A 7 30.00 7.38 -11.23
CA SER A 7 29.65 7.32 -9.79
C SER A 7 28.15 7.11 -9.54
N ASP A 8 27.30 7.53 -10.48
CA ASP A 8 25.83 7.38 -10.42
C ASP A 8 25.34 5.96 -10.81
N ASP A 9 26.18 5.18 -11.49
CA ASP A 9 25.85 3.82 -12.00
C ASP A 9 26.29 2.70 -11.05
N GLN A 10 26.92 3.03 -9.91
CA GLN A 10 27.27 2.04 -8.91
C GLN A 10 26.05 1.63 -8.06
N PHE A 11 25.86 0.33 -7.87
CA PHE A 11 24.81 -0.19 -7.00
C PHE A 11 25.19 0.02 -5.53
N GLY A 12 24.54 0.99 -4.89
CA GLY A 12 24.75 1.27 -3.46
C GLY A 12 23.90 2.43 -2.96
N PRO A 13 23.55 2.46 -1.67
CA PRO A 13 22.72 3.53 -1.12
C PRO A 13 23.45 4.88 -0.99
N ARG A 14 24.76 4.95 -1.26
CA ARG A 14 25.56 6.16 -1.06
C ARG A 14 26.51 6.37 -2.23
N ILE A 15 26.44 7.56 -2.84
CA ILE A 15 27.40 8.00 -3.86
C ILE A 15 28.72 8.44 -3.22
N ASP A 16 29.78 8.53 -4.02
CA ASP A 16 31.11 8.97 -3.57
C ASP A 16 31.04 10.33 -2.84
N TYR A 17 31.70 10.42 -1.69
CA TYR A 17 31.73 11.59 -0.82
C TYR A 17 32.26 12.84 -1.53
N ASN A 18 33.13 12.69 -2.52
CA ASN A 18 33.72 13.79 -3.29
C ASN A 18 32.77 14.35 -4.38
N CYS A 19 31.68 13.65 -4.68
CA CYS A 19 30.72 14.02 -5.71
C CYS A 19 29.47 14.68 -5.10
N ARG A 20 28.75 13.98 -4.22
CA ARG A 20 27.65 14.54 -3.42
C ARG A 20 27.61 13.88 -2.04
N HIS A 21 27.69 14.68 -0.98
CA HIS A 21 27.78 14.14 0.39
C HIS A 21 26.54 13.38 0.89
N PHE A 22 25.37 13.60 0.29
CA PHE A 22 24.08 13.11 0.79
C PHE A 22 23.02 12.90 -0.31
N ASP A 23 23.36 12.11 -1.34
CA ASP A 23 22.39 11.61 -2.31
C ASP A 23 22.59 10.08 -2.50
N PHE A 24 21.48 9.37 -2.77
CA PHE A 24 21.52 7.99 -3.24
C PHE A 24 22.13 7.95 -4.64
N THR A 25 22.69 6.81 -5.05
CA THR A 25 23.03 6.67 -6.48
C THR A 25 21.73 6.67 -7.29
N LEU A 26 21.74 7.32 -8.46
CA LEU A 26 20.57 7.37 -9.35
C LEU A 26 20.06 5.96 -9.66
N LEU A 27 20.98 5.00 -9.83
CA LEU A 27 20.64 3.60 -10.06
C LEU A 27 19.90 2.95 -8.87
N PHE A 28 20.33 3.22 -7.63
CA PHE A 28 19.65 2.71 -6.43
C PHE A 28 18.24 3.31 -6.28
N GLU A 29 18.13 4.61 -6.51
CA GLU A 29 16.86 5.33 -6.47
C GLU A 29 15.88 4.75 -7.49
N ASP A 30 16.33 4.59 -8.74
CA ASP A 30 15.51 4.08 -9.84
C ASP A 30 15.14 2.60 -9.65
N ALA A 31 16.06 1.78 -9.16
CA ALA A 31 15.81 0.36 -8.91
C ALA A 31 14.84 0.12 -7.74
N ILE A 32 15.07 0.75 -6.59
CA ILE A 32 14.33 0.43 -5.36
C ILE A 32 13.06 1.26 -5.23
N PHE A 33 13.06 2.53 -5.62
CA PHE A 33 11.91 3.42 -5.41
C PHE A 33 10.92 3.40 -6.57
N HIS A 34 11.35 2.97 -7.76
CA HIS A 34 10.50 2.98 -8.95
C HIS A 34 10.33 1.59 -9.57
N ILE A 35 11.42 0.87 -9.86
CA ILE A 35 11.31 -0.45 -10.52
C ILE A 35 10.65 -1.47 -9.59
N LEU A 36 11.10 -1.58 -8.34
CA LEU A 36 10.59 -2.57 -7.40
C LEU A 36 9.08 -2.43 -7.11
N PRO A 37 8.53 -1.24 -6.75
CA PRO A 37 7.09 -1.10 -6.52
C PRO A 37 6.26 -1.40 -7.76
N SER A 38 6.71 -0.95 -8.94
CA SER A 38 6.02 -1.16 -10.21
C SER A 38 6.05 -2.62 -10.65
N ALA A 39 7.18 -3.32 -10.47
CA ALA A 39 7.28 -4.75 -10.74
C ALA A 39 6.36 -5.57 -9.83
N VAL A 40 6.39 -5.31 -8.51
CA VAL A 40 5.50 -5.98 -7.56
C VAL A 40 4.03 -5.72 -7.90
N PHE A 41 3.68 -4.48 -8.24
CA PHE A 41 2.32 -4.12 -8.63
C PHE A 41 1.88 -4.87 -9.90
N LEU A 42 2.70 -4.89 -10.95
CA LEU A 42 2.42 -5.59 -12.20
C LEU A 42 2.31 -7.11 -12.02
N LEU A 43 3.02 -7.71 -11.06
CA LEU A 43 2.87 -9.12 -10.71
C LEU A 43 1.54 -9.42 -10.00
N LEU A 44 1.04 -8.49 -9.19
CA LEU A 44 -0.18 -8.69 -8.38
C LEU A 44 -1.49 -8.39 -9.15
N ILE A 45 -1.47 -7.42 -10.08
CA ILE A 45 -2.63 -7.07 -10.92
C ILE A 45 -3.26 -8.29 -11.62
N PRO A 46 -2.53 -9.14 -12.36
CA PRO A 46 -3.15 -10.22 -13.14
C PRO A 46 -3.88 -11.23 -12.24
N PHE A 47 -3.31 -11.54 -11.07
CA PHE A 47 -3.98 -12.41 -10.09
C PHE A 47 -5.29 -11.80 -9.59
N ARG A 48 -5.30 -10.49 -9.34
CA ARG A 48 -6.50 -9.77 -8.91
C ARG A 48 -7.55 -9.69 -10.02
N ILE A 49 -7.13 -9.36 -11.24
CA ILE A 49 -8.00 -9.33 -12.43
C ILE A 49 -8.63 -10.72 -12.61
N PHE A 50 -7.86 -11.79 -12.56
CA PHE A 50 -8.38 -13.16 -12.68
C PHE A 50 -9.41 -13.49 -11.60
N SER A 51 -9.15 -13.09 -10.34
CA SER A 51 -10.09 -13.30 -9.24
C SER A 51 -11.41 -12.54 -9.40
N ILE A 52 -11.42 -11.42 -10.12
CA ILE A 52 -12.59 -10.53 -10.29
C ILE A 52 -13.25 -10.71 -11.66
N ALA A 53 -12.55 -11.33 -12.61
CA ALA A 53 -13.00 -11.54 -13.98
C ALA A 53 -14.38 -12.21 -14.07
N ARG A 54 -14.70 -13.08 -13.10
CA ARG A 54 -15.97 -13.83 -13.05
C ARG A 54 -17.05 -13.18 -12.19
N THR A 55 -16.77 -12.03 -11.57
CA THR A 55 -17.75 -11.35 -10.71
C THR A 55 -18.64 -10.41 -11.54
N PRO A 56 -19.96 -10.33 -11.24
CA PRO A 56 -20.86 -9.46 -11.96
C PRO A 56 -20.57 -7.98 -11.67
N VAL A 57 -21.08 -7.10 -12.51
CA VAL A 57 -21.03 -5.65 -12.30
C VAL A 57 -21.96 -5.27 -11.14
N LYS A 58 -21.43 -4.59 -10.13
CA LYS A 58 -22.13 -4.25 -8.86
C LYS A 58 -22.48 -2.78 -8.74
N VAL A 59 -21.83 -1.93 -9.53
CA VAL A 59 -22.06 -0.48 -9.55
C VAL A 59 -23.20 -0.15 -10.52
N ALA A 60 -24.04 0.82 -10.15
CA ALA A 60 -25.16 1.30 -10.95
C ALA A 60 -24.81 2.54 -11.80
N THR A 61 -23.78 3.29 -11.41
CA THR A 61 -23.39 4.57 -12.03
C THR A 61 -21.91 4.63 -12.37
N TYR A 62 -21.58 5.10 -13.57
CA TYR A 62 -20.20 5.22 -14.04
C TYR A 62 -19.52 6.54 -13.65
N ARG A 63 -20.23 7.48 -13.01
CA ARG A 63 -19.71 8.84 -12.74
C ARG A 63 -18.40 8.85 -11.95
N LEU A 64 -18.35 8.10 -10.84
CA LEU A 64 -17.14 8.00 -10.02
C LEU A 64 -16.00 7.31 -10.80
N ALA A 65 -16.32 6.28 -11.58
CA ALA A 65 -15.36 5.59 -12.45
C ALA A 65 -14.75 6.55 -13.47
N LEU A 66 -15.55 7.43 -14.09
CA LEU A 66 -15.05 8.43 -15.04
C LEU A 66 -14.12 9.44 -14.37
N CYS A 67 -14.45 9.94 -13.17
CA CYS A 67 -13.55 10.85 -12.47
C CYS A 67 -12.20 10.19 -12.15
N LYS A 68 -12.21 8.93 -11.69
CA LYS A 68 -10.99 8.15 -11.44
C LYS A 68 -10.19 7.92 -12.72
N LEU A 69 -10.88 7.51 -13.79
CA LEU A 69 -10.26 7.25 -15.08
C LEU A 69 -9.68 8.49 -15.71
N ALA A 70 -10.35 9.65 -15.62
CA ALA A 70 -9.83 10.91 -16.11
C ALA A 70 -8.53 11.29 -15.38
N LEU A 71 -8.49 11.12 -14.07
CA LEU A 71 -7.28 11.42 -13.30
C LEU A 71 -6.13 10.46 -13.64
N LEU A 72 -6.41 9.16 -13.74
CA LEU A 72 -5.42 8.13 -14.08
C LEU A 72 -4.95 8.22 -15.53
N SER A 73 -5.81 8.63 -16.47
CA SER A 73 -5.43 8.83 -17.86
C SER A 73 -4.50 10.04 -18.01
N ILE A 74 -4.79 11.16 -17.33
CA ILE A 74 -3.90 12.33 -17.26
C ILE A 74 -2.54 11.89 -16.69
N LEU A 75 -2.53 11.14 -15.58
CA LEU A 75 -1.30 10.64 -14.97
C LEU A 75 -0.50 9.74 -15.93
N THR A 76 -1.18 8.87 -16.68
CA THR A 76 -0.57 8.01 -17.70
C THR A 76 0.10 8.83 -18.81
N VAL A 77 -0.58 9.86 -19.31
CA VAL A 77 -0.04 10.76 -20.35
C VAL A 77 1.17 11.53 -19.85
N LEU A 78 1.18 11.97 -18.58
CA LEU A 78 2.34 12.65 -18.00
C LEU A 78 3.54 11.71 -17.84
N HIS A 79 3.33 10.46 -17.41
CA HIS A 79 4.41 9.46 -17.37
C HIS A 79 4.96 9.14 -18.77
N LEU A 80 4.10 9.03 -19.78
CA LEU A 80 4.52 8.85 -21.16
C LEU A 80 5.36 10.04 -21.64
N SER A 81 4.89 11.26 -21.35
CA SER A 81 5.60 12.50 -21.71
C SER A 81 6.98 12.56 -21.05
N PHE A 82 7.08 12.10 -19.79
CA PHE A 82 8.35 12.05 -19.07
C PHE A 82 9.31 11.07 -19.73
N VAL A 83 8.85 9.88 -20.11
CA VAL A 83 9.67 8.90 -20.85
C VAL A 83 10.14 9.47 -22.19
N ILE A 84 9.27 10.15 -22.94
CA ILE A 84 9.63 10.76 -24.24
C ILE A 84 10.73 11.82 -24.07
N ILE A 85 10.63 12.69 -23.06
CA ILE A 85 11.64 13.71 -22.79
C ILE A 85 12.99 13.06 -22.42
N ASN A 86 12.98 12.03 -21.57
CA ASN A 86 14.18 11.33 -21.15
C ASN A 86 14.89 10.56 -22.29
N ILE A 87 14.12 10.05 -23.27
CA ILE A 87 14.69 9.43 -24.47
C ILE A 87 15.43 10.46 -25.34
N ARG A 88 14.89 11.68 -25.42
CA ARG A 88 15.46 12.75 -26.26
C ARG A 88 16.68 13.43 -25.66
N SER A 89 16.85 13.41 -24.34
CA SER A 89 18.02 13.98 -23.68
C SER A 89 19.24 13.07 -23.83
N LEU A 90 20.21 13.49 -24.66
CA LEU A 90 21.48 12.80 -24.89
C LEU A 90 22.27 12.50 -23.60
N ALA A 91 22.06 13.31 -22.56
CA ALA A 91 22.79 13.30 -21.28
C ALA A 91 22.31 12.24 -20.27
N SER A 92 21.16 11.59 -20.49
CA SER A 92 20.54 10.64 -19.54
C SER A 92 20.42 9.24 -20.13
N ARG A 93 21.45 8.78 -20.85
CA ARG A 93 21.52 7.43 -21.42
C ARG A 93 21.87 6.35 -20.37
N ALA A 94 21.57 6.61 -19.11
CA ALA A 94 21.63 5.60 -18.05
C ALA A 94 20.47 4.62 -18.27
N THR A 95 20.79 3.38 -18.60
CA THR A 95 19.83 2.32 -18.92
C THR A 95 18.78 2.12 -17.81
N ALA A 96 19.19 2.33 -16.55
CA ALA A 96 18.34 2.18 -15.38
C ALA A 96 17.20 3.21 -15.31
N SER A 97 17.47 4.49 -15.60
CA SER A 97 16.46 5.56 -15.49
C SER A 97 15.38 5.44 -16.56
N LEU A 98 15.79 5.08 -17.78
CA LEU A 98 14.87 4.78 -18.87
C LEU A 98 14.00 3.56 -18.55
N ALA A 99 14.60 2.47 -18.06
CA ALA A 99 13.87 1.27 -17.67
C ALA A 99 12.84 1.55 -16.56
N ALA A 100 13.22 2.33 -15.54
CA ALA A 100 12.31 2.76 -14.48
C ALA A 100 11.15 3.62 -15.02
N GLY A 101 11.43 4.53 -15.94
CA GLY A 101 10.41 5.35 -16.60
C GLY A 101 9.40 4.51 -17.39
N ILE A 102 9.88 3.59 -18.22
CA ILE A 102 9.04 2.67 -19.01
C ILE A 102 8.19 1.79 -18.10
N LEU A 103 8.79 1.21 -17.06
CA LEU A 103 8.07 0.32 -16.16
C LEU A 103 6.98 1.06 -15.36
N ASN A 104 7.26 2.29 -14.90
CA ASN A 104 6.27 3.13 -14.26
C ASN A 104 5.12 3.49 -15.20
N PHE A 105 5.42 3.83 -16.46
CA PHE A 105 4.38 4.08 -17.47
C PHE A 105 3.48 2.85 -17.67
N ILE A 106 4.07 1.66 -17.83
CA ILE A 106 3.33 0.40 -17.96
C ILE A 106 2.48 0.14 -16.71
N ALA A 107 3.04 0.37 -15.52
CA ALA A 107 2.33 0.20 -14.26
C ALA A 107 1.12 1.15 -14.14
N VAL A 108 1.27 2.44 -14.44
CA VAL A 108 0.16 3.40 -14.38
C VAL A 108 -0.89 3.13 -15.46
N PHE A 109 -0.47 2.72 -16.66
CA PHE A 109 -1.40 2.28 -17.69
C PHE A 109 -2.22 1.06 -17.26
N ALA A 110 -1.55 0.04 -16.71
CA ALA A 110 -2.21 -1.14 -16.15
C ALA A 110 -3.13 -0.78 -14.95
N ALA A 111 -2.72 0.18 -14.12
CA ALA A 111 -3.51 0.71 -13.02
C ALA A 111 -4.81 1.36 -13.50
N THR A 112 -4.78 2.07 -14.64
CA THR A 112 -5.96 2.69 -15.25
C THR A 112 -7.00 1.63 -15.63
N PHE A 113 -6.58 0.57 -16.32
CA PHE A 113 -7.47 -0.53 -16.68
C PHE A 113 -7.97 -1.30 -15.44
N HIS A 114 -7.06 -1.56 -14.48
CA HIS A 114 -7.40 -2.25 -13.25
C HIS A 114 -8.39 -1.45 -12.39
N SER A 115 -8.23 -0.12 -12.30
CA SER A 115 -9.15 0.76 -11.59
C SER A 115 -10.56 0.64 -12.14
N PHE A 116 -10.74 0.66 -13.47
CA PHE A 116 -12.06 0.50 -14.08
C PHE A 116 -12.72 -0.85 -13.74
N LEU A 117 -11.97 -1.95 -13.90
CA LEU A 117 -12.50 -3.29 -13.63
C LEU A 117 -12.87 -3.47 -12.16
N GLU A 118 -12.00 -3.04 -11.25
CA GLU A 118 -12.24 -3.12 -9.81
C GLU A 118 -13.38 -2.17 -9.40
N ASP A 119 -13.50 -1.00 -10.03
CA ASP A 119 -14.59 -0.06 -9.77
C ASP A 119 -15.95 -0.69 -10.06
N GLN A 120 -16.10 -1.30 -11.23
CA GLN A 120 -17.38 -1.87 -11.66
C GLN A 120 -17.78 -3.15 -10.92
N ARG A 121 -16.81 -3.99 -10.55
CA ARG A 121 -17.08 -5.38 -10.08
C ARG A 121 -16.83 -5.59 -8.58
N SER A 122 -16.19 -4.63 -7.91
CA SER A 122 -15.89 -4.69 -6.48
C SER A 122 -16.75 -3.71 -5.69
N THR A 123 -17.31 -4.17 -4.57
CA THR A 123 -18.05 -3.31 -3.63
C THR A 123 -17.10 -2.44 -2.81
N ARG A 124 -15.87 -2.90 -2.61
CA ARG A 124 -14.84 -2.23 -1.82
C ARG A 124 -13.96 -1.36 -2.75
N PRO A 125 -13.38 -0.26 -2.27
CA PRO A 125 -12.31 0.45 -2.98
C PRO A 125 -11.06 -0.44 -3.14
N SER A 126 -10.21 -0.11 -4.12
CA SER A 126 -9.06 -0.96 -4.47
C SER A 126 -7.89 -0.77 -3.49
N ASP A 127 -7.71 -1.70 -2.56
CA ASP A 127 -6.59 -1.67 -1.62
C ASP A 127 -5.23 -1.70 -2.32
N LEU A 128 -5.14 -2.44 -3.41
CA LEU A 128 -3.91 -2.61 -4.19
C LEU A 128 -3.50 -1.30 -4.87
N LEU A 129 -4.45 -0.58 -5.48
CA LEU A 129 -4.18 0.74 -6.07
C LEU A 129 -3.86 1.78 -4.99
N ILE A 130 -4.64 1.80 -3.91
CA ILE A 130 -4.40 2.73 -2.80
C ILE A 130 -2.99 2.54 -2.23
N LEU A 131 -2.58 1.30 -1.96
CA LEU A 131 -1.26 1.01 -1.41
C LEU A 131 -0.13 1.36 -2.40
N TYR A 132 -0.29 0.98 -3.68
CA TYR A 132 0.69 1.29 -4.73
C TYR A 132 0.90 2.80 -4.90
N PHE A 133 -0.17 3.58 -5.09
CA PHE A 133 -0.04 5.03 -5.29
C PHE A 133 0.41 5.75 -4.02
N SER A 134 0.06 5.25 -2.82
CA SER A 134 0.58 5.81 -1.56
C SER A 134 2.08 5.58 -1.41
N ALA A 135 2.55 4.37 -1.71
CA ALA A 135 3.98 4.06 -1.72
C ALA A 135 4.70 4.89 -2.80
N SER A 136 4.15 4.95 -4.01
CA SER A 136 4.70 5.74 -5.12
C SER A 136 4.80 7.23 -4.80
N ALA A 137 3.79 7.80 -4.12
CA ALA A 137 3.81 9.20 -3.69
C ALA A 137 4.98 9.51 -2.75
N ILE A 138 5.29 8.61 -1.81
CA ILE A 138 6.40 8.78 -0.86
C ILE A 138 7.74 8.52 -1.56
N LEU A 139 7.81 7.45 -2.33
CA LEU A 139 9.04 6.97 -2.99
C LEU A 139 9.48 7.86 -4.17
N SER A 140 8.59 8.69 -4.71
CA SER A 140 8.92 9.64 -5.80
C SER A 140 9.48 10.99 -5.31
N LEU A 141 9.43 11.27 -4.00
CA LEU A 141 9.96 12.51 -3.41
C LEU A 141 11.47 12.71 -3.62
N PRO A 142 12.34 11.67 -3.46
CA PRO A 142 13.76 11.80 -3.74
C PRO A 142 14.01 12.28 -5.18
N ARG A 143 13.31 11.70 -6.17
CA ARG A 143 13.50 12.05 -7.58
C ARG A 143 13.10 13.48 -7.87
N LEU A 144 12.02 13.94 -7.24
CA LEU A 144 11.61 15.33 -7.32
C LEU A 144 12.72 16.26 -6.80
N ARG A 145 13.26 15.96 -5.63
CA ARG A 145 14.37 16.75 -5.06
C ARG A 145 15.58 16.76 -6.00
N THR A 146 15.97 15.60 -6.53
CA THR A 146 17.10 15.47 -7.46
C THR A 146 16.90 16.32 -8.71
N LEU A 147 15.71 16.30 -9.31
CA LEU A 147 15.38 17.12 -10.48
C LEU A 147 15.38 18.63 -10.20
N TRP A 148 14.98 19.05 -9.00
CA TRP A 148 15.02 20.45 -8.57
C TRP A 148 16.43 20.95 -8.28
N LEU A 149 17.36 20.06 -7.89
CA LEU A 149 18.76 20.40 -7.66
C LEU A 149 19.56 20.56 -8.97
N ILE A 150 19.19 19.84 -10.03
CA ILE A 150 19.89 19.90 -11.32
C ILE A 150 19.35 21.06 -12.17
N SER A 151 20.16 22.11 -12.40
CA SER A 151 19.74 23.40 -12.99
C SER A 151 19.29 23.36 -14.47
N ILE A 152 19.60 22.30 -15.21
CA ILE A 152 19.44 22.22 -16.68
C ILE A 152 18.05 21.68 -17.12
N ALA A 153 17.23 21.17 -16.19
CA ALA A 153 16.10 20.31 -16.52
C ALA A 153 14.70 20.95 -16.35
N GLY A 154 14.50 22.21 -16.76
CA GLY A 154 13.28 23.00 -16.47
C GLY A 154 11.94 22.32 -16.80
N ALA A 155 11.77 21.80 -18.03
CA ALA A 155 10.54 21.12 -18.44
C ALA A 155 10.27 19.82 -17.65
N SER A 156 11.32 19.06 -17.33
CA SER A 156 11.20 17.81 -16.56
C SER A 156 10.81 18.04 -15.09
N ARG A 157 11.21 19.18 -14.50
CA ARG A 157 10.82 19.57 -13.13
C ARG A 157 9.32 19.78 -13.03
N GLY A 158 8.78 20.64 -13.90
CA GLY A 158 7.34 20.94 -13.93
C GLY A 158 6.51 19.67 -14.17
N LEU A 159 6.96 18.83 -15.09
CA LEU A 159 6.30 17.56 -15.39
C LEU A 159 6.30 16.61 -14.18
N TRP A 160 7.44 16.41 -13.52
CA TRP A 160 7.53 15.51 -12.37
C TRP A 160 6.79 16.05 -11.14
N THR A 161 6.76 17.38 -10.93
CA THR A 161 5.89 17.98 -9.91
C THR A 161 4.42 17.67 -10.16
N ALA A 162 3.95 17.79 -11.40
CA ALA A 162 2.57 17.47 -11.75
C ALA A 162 2.25 15.99 -11.53
N ILE A 163 3.16 15.08 -11.90
CA ILE A 163 3.04 13.63 -11.65
C ILE A 163 2.84 13.35 -10.16
N ILE A 164 3.64 13.95 -9.28
CA ILE A 164 3.54 13.73 -7.83
C ILE A 164 2.23 14.28 -7.29
N ILE A 165 1.85 15.50 -7.65
CA ILE A 165 0.60 16.12 -7.21
C ILE A 165 -0.60 15.25 -7.60
N LEU A 166 -0.65 14.77 -8.84
CA LEU A 166 -1.71 13.90 -9.31
C LEU A 166 -1.68 12.53 -8.65
N THR A 167 -0.50 11.97 -8.41
CA THR A 167 -0.33 10.70 -7.66
C THR A 167 -0.90 10.82 -6.24
N ILE A 168 -0.62 11.94 -5.56
CA ILE A 168 -1.17 12.24 -4.23
C ILE A 168 -2.71 12.37 -4.30
N LEU A 169 -3.24 13.00 -5.35
CA LEU A 169 -4.69 13.19 -5.54
C LEU A 169 -5.43 11.87 -5.86
N VAL A 170 -4.77 10.91 -6.51
CA VAL A 170 -5.34 9.58 -6.81
C VAL A 170 -5.66 8.81 -5.53
N VAL A 171 -4.83 8.89 -4.49
CA VAL A 171 -5.01 8.13 -3.24
C VAL A 171 -6.35 8.40 -2.54
N PRO A 172 -6.73 9.65 -2.22
CA PRO A 172 -8.03 9.93 -1.61
C PRO A 172 -9.17 9.60 -2.57
N LEU A 173 -9.03 9.87 -3.87
CA LEU A 173 -10.06 9.58 -4.87
C LEU A 173 -10.37 8.08 -4.98
N GLU A 174 -9.34 7.23 -4.94
CA GLU A 174 -9.50 5.78 -4.91
C GLU A 174 -10.03 5.26 -3.56
N SER A 175 -9.80 6.02 -2.48
CA SER A 175 -10.28 5.68 -1.13
C SER A 175 -11.75 6.01 -0.89
N ILE A 176 -12.42 6.74 -1.80
CA ILE A 176 -13.83 7.11 -1.66
C ILE A 176 -14.73 5.86 -1.65
N GLY A 177 -15.59 5.78 -0.64
CA GLY A 177 -16.59 4.72 -0.49
C GLY A 177 -17.62 4.74 -1.61
N LYS A 178 -17.93 3.56 -2.17
CA LYS A 178 -18.82 3.42 -3.33
C LYS A 178 -20.29 3.19 -2.97
N LYS A 179 -20.66 3.16 -1.69
CA LYS A 179 -21.98 2.67 -1.22
C LYS A 179 -23.16 3.35 -1.92
N ARG A 180 -23.07 4.67 -2.17
CA ARG A 180 -24.12 5.44 -2.87
C ARG A 180 -24.31 5.03 -4.33
N PHE A 181 -23.24 4.56 -4.98
CA PHE A 181 -23.22 4.22 -6.41
C PHE A 181 -23.50 2.73 -6.68
N LEU A 182 -23.55 1.89 -5.64
CA LEU A 182 -23.87 0.47 -5.78
C LEU A 182 -25.35 0.24 -6.11
N ARG A 183 -25.61 -0.84 -6.87
CA ARG A 183 -26.97 -1.36 -7.08
C ARG A 183 -27.56 -1.77 -5.72
N THR A 184 -28.88 -1.68 -5.60
CA THR A 184 -29.61 -1.89 -4.34
C THR A 184 -29.27 -3.22 -3.66
N GLU A 185 -29.11 -4.30 -4.43
CA GLU A 185 -28.71 -5.64 -3.98
C GLU A 185 -27.37 -5.67 -3.21
N TYR A 186 -26.45 -4.77 -3.55
CA TYR A 186 -25.09 -4.73 -2.97
C TYR A 186 -24.90 -3.61 -1.95
N ARG A 187 -25.96 -2.87 -1.57
CA ARG A 187 -25.86 -1.75 -0.60
C ARG A 187 -25.78 -2.18 0.86
N ALA A 188 -26.13 -3.42 1.17
CA ALA A 188 -26.04 -4.02 2.50
C ALA A 188 -24.57 -4.36 2.85
N LEU A 189 -23.77 -3.30 3.01
CA LEU A 189 -22.37 -3.33 3.42
C LEU A 189 -22.23 -2.70 4.80
N THR A 190 -21.41 -3.34 5.63
CA THR A 190 -20.98 -2.80 6.92
C THR A 190 -20.07 -1.58 6.69
N LYS A 191 -19.94 -0.72 7.71
CA LYS A 191 -19.08 0.48 7.62
C LYS A 191 -17.61 0.11 7.40
N GLU A 192 -17.14 -0.97 8.02
CA GLU A 192 -15.78 -1.47 7.84
C GLU A 192 -15.52 -1.91 6.38
N GLU A 193 -16.49 -2.58 5.75
CA GLU A 193 -16.35 -3.06 4.36
C GLU A 193 -16.37 -1.95 3.31
N GLU A 194 -17.09 -0.87 3.55
CA GLU A 194 -17.14 0.29 2.66
C GLU A 194 -15.81 1.07 2.67
N THR A 195 -15.12 1.10 3.80
CA THR A 195 -13.89 1.88 3.95
C THR A 195 -12.67 1.28 3.25
N GLY A 196 -11.87 2.14 2.62
CA GLY A 196 -10.61 1.73 2.00
C GLY A 196 -9.50 1.38 2.98
N PHE A 197 -8.39 0.89 2.46
CA PHE A 197 -7.22 0.45 3.25
C PHE A 197 -6.80 1.45 4.35
N TRP A 198 -6.65 2.73 4.02
CA TRP A 198 -6.24 3.74 4.99
C TRP A 198 -7.30 3.99 6.07
N GLY A 199 -8.58 4.12 5.70
CA GLY A 199 -9.66 4.26 6.68
C GLY A 199 -9.79 3.05 7.61
N ARG A 200 -9.48 1.87 7.08
CA ARG A 200 -9.42 0.60 7.81
C ARG A 200 -8.21 0.51 8.73
N SER A 201 -7.07 1.07 8.34
CA SER A 201 -5.84 1.08 9.13
C SER A 201 -5.88 2.14 10.24
N PHE A 202 -6.43 3.31 9.97
CA PHE A 202 -6.64 4.39 10.94
C PHE A 202 -7.94 4.25 11.74
N PHE A 203 -8.69 3.15 11.55
CA PHE A 203 -9.98 2.90 12.20
C PHE A 203 -10.96 4.08 12.10
N THR A 204 -10.93 4.83 11.00
CA THR A 204 -11.80 6.01 10.81
C THR A 204 -13.27 5.64 10.76
N TRP A 205 -13.59 4.40 10.34
CA TRP A 205 -14.94 3.85 10.35
C TRP A 205 -15.53 3.72 11.77
N LEU A 206 -14.70 3.66 12.81
CA LEU A 206 -15.12 3.58 14.22
C LEU A 206 -15.36 4.96 14.84
N MET A 207 -14.89 6.03 14.19
CA MET A 207 -15.03 7.40 14.69
C MET A 207 -16.48 7.83 14.97
N PRO A 208 -17.48 7.47 14.13
CA PRO A 208 -18.89 7.75 14.43
C PRO A 208 -19.38 7.05 15.70
N PHE A 209 -18.90 5.83 15.96
CA PHE A 209 -19.24 5.06 17.16
C PHE A 209 -18.65 5.68 18.42
N PHE A 210 -17.41 6.17 18.38
CA PHE A 210 -16.82 6.89 19.51
C PHE A 210 -17.53 8.20 19.83
N ARG A 211 -17.93 8.96 18.80
CA ARG A 211 -18.77 10.15 19.02
C ARG A 211 -20.10 9.80 19.68
N LEU A 212 -20.69 8.68 19.29
CA LEU A 212 -21.92 8.18 19.89
C LEU A 212 -21.74 7.87 21.37
N GLY A 213 -20.70 7.12 21.71
CA GLY A 213 -20.37 6.79 23.10
C GLY A 213 -20.00 8.00 23.96
N TYR A 214 -19.48 9.06 23.35
CA TYR A 214 -19.26 10.33 24.04
C TYR A 214 -20.57 11.06 24.37
N SER A 215 -21.58 10.95 23.50
CA SER A 215 -22.84 11.68 23.65
C SER A 215 -23.94 10.89 24.38
N ARG A 216 -23.89 9.55 24.42
CA ARG A 216 -24.94 8.70 25.01
C ARG A 216 -24.42 7.33 25.43
N VAL A 217 -25.13 6.69 26.36
CA VAL A 217 -24.86 5.30 26.78
C VAL A 217 -25.05 4.36 25.58
N ILE A 218 -24.06 3.51 25.34
CA ILE A 218 -24.04 2.58 24.20
C ILE A 218 -24.95 1.39 24.50
N HIS A 219 -25.91 1.12 23.61
CA HIS A 219 -26.68 -0.11 23.63
C HIS A 219 -26.18 -1.10 22.56
N ILE A 220 -26.51 -2.39 22.71
CA ILE A 220 -26.16 -3.44 21.73
C ILE A 220 -26.62 -3.11 20.30
N ARG A 221 -27.74 -2.39 20.15
CA ARG A 221 -28.28 -1.95 18.86
C ARG A 221 -27.44 -0.87 18.17
N ASP A 222 -26.64 -0.12 18.94
CA ASP A 222 -25.72 0.90 18.43
C ASP A 222 -24.38 0.28 18.00
N MET A 223 -24.15 -1.01 18.29
CA MET A 223 -22.92 -1.69 17.94
C MET A 223 -22.83 -1.88 16.42
N PRO A 224 -21.69 -1.55 15.79
CA PRO A 224 -21.51 -1.76 14.37
C PRO A 224 -21.64 -3.25 14.02
N GLU A 225 -22.33 -3.55 12.92
CA GLU A 225 -22.45 -4.90 12.39
C GLU A 225 -21.07 -5.51 12.11
N VAL A 226 -20.93 -6.79 12.46
CA VAL A 226 -19.70 -7.56 12.21
C VAL A 226 -19.55 -7.81 10.72
N ASP A 227 -18.34 -7.61 10.20
CA ASP A 227 -18.00 -7.92 8.81
C ASP A 227 -18.35 -9.38 8.47
N LYS A 228 -18.96 -9.58 7.30
CA LYS A 228 -19.42 -10.88 6.80
C LYS A 228 -18.31 -11.92 6.70
N ASP A 229 -17.05 -11.49 6.57
CA ASP A 229 -15.89 -12.37 6.55
C ASP A 229 -15.53 -12.91 7.96
N LEU A 230 -16.07 -12.30 9.02
CA LEU A 230 -15.93 -12.70 10.44
C LEU A 230 -17.19 -13.37 11.00
N ALA A 231 -18.28 -13.44 10.24
CA ALA A 231 -19.53 -14.06 10.66
C ALA A 231 -19.32 -15.55 10.98
N GLY A 232 -19.84 -15.99 12.14
CA GLY A 232 -19.64 -17.34 12.68
C GLY A 232 -19.97 -18.45 11.68
N ASP A 233 -21.12 -18.33 10.99
CA ASP A 233 -21.57 -19.34 10.02
C ASP A 233 -20.56 -19.54 8.88
N ARG A 234 -20.02 -18.44 8.35
CA ARG A 234 -19.09 -18.47 7.22
C ARG A 234 -17.70 -18.94 7.63
N VAL A 235 -17.26 -18.50 8.80
CA VAL A 235 -15.98 -18.88 9.40
C VAL A 235 -15.97 -20.36 9.77
N GLY A 236 -17.07 -20.86 10.35
CA GLY A 236 -17.29 -22.26 10.68
C GLY A 236 -17.37 -23.14 9.43
N ALA A 237 -18.18 -22.78 8.44
CA ALA A 237 -18.27 -23.53 7.18
C ALA A 237 -16.93 -23.64 6.45
N SER A 238 -16.13 -22.56 6.43
CA SER A 238 -14.79 -22.59 5.83
C SER A 238 -13.82 -23.51 6.57
N LEU A 239 -13.92 -23.57 7.90
CA LEU A 239 -13.09 -24.44 8.72
C LEU A 239 -13.50 -25.91 8.57
N GLU A 240 -14.80 -26.18 8.58
CA GLU A 240 -15.38 -27.52 8.39
C GLU A 240 -15.00 -28.08 7.01
N ALA A 241 -15.10 -27.28 5.95
CA ALA A 241 -14.70 -27.67 4.60
C ALA A 241 -13.18 -27.94 4.49
N ALA A 242 -12.35 -27.27 5.30
CA ALA A 242 -10.91 -27.51 5.35
C ALA A 242 -10.57 -28.73 6.22
N TRP A 243 -11.35 -28.97 7.28
CA TRP A 243 -11.22 -30.09 8.20
C TRP A 243 -11.64 -31.41 7.55
N SER A 244 -12.78 -31.45 6.86
CA SER A 244 -13.28 -32.65 6.19
C SER A 244 -12.29 -33.25 5.19
N LYS A 245 -11.55 -32.39 4.47
CA LYS A 245 -10.48 -32.79 3.53
C LYS A 245 -9.22 -33.35 4.20
N ARG A 246 -9.04 -33.11 5.51
CA ARG A 246 -7.84 -33.49 6.27
C ARG A 246 -8.14 -34.44 7.44
N LYS A 247 -9.41 -34.81 7.63
CA LYS A 247 -9.87 -35.76 8.64
C LYS A 247 -9.18 -37.11 8.38
N GLY A 248 -8.49 -37.65 9.41
CA GLY A 248 -7.73 -38.90 9.30
C GLY A 248 -6.22 -38.74 9.01
N GLN A 249 -5.70 -37.51 8.83
CA GLN A 249 -4.25 -37.30 8.74
C GLN A 249 -3.57 -37.38 10.12
N LYS A 250 -2.39 -38.02 10.17
CA LYS A 250 -1.66 -38.37 11.41
C LYS A 250 -1.14 -37.16 12.21
N TYR A 251 -0.89 -36.01 11.57
CA TYR A 251 -0.21 -34.86 12.21
C TYR A 251 -1.06 -33.58 12.18
N HIS A 252 -1.51 -33.16 13.36
CA HIS A 252 -2.20 -31.89 13.64
C HIS A 252 -3.20 -31.42 12.56
N PRO A 253 -4.21 -32.25 12.20
CA PRO A 253 -5.15 -31.93 11.13
C PRO A 253 -5.91 -30.63 11.37
N LEU A 254 -6.13 -30.25 12.63
CA LEU A 254 -6.96 -29.10 13.03
C LEU A 254 -6.20 -27.78 12.87
N ILE A 255 -4.92 -27.80 13.26
CA ILE A 255 -4.03 -26.67 13.10
C ILE A 255 -3.86 -26.40 11.60
N ARG A 256 -3.61 -27.46 10.81
CA ARG A 256 -3.47 -27.34 9.35
C ARG A 256 -4.76 -26.89 8.65
N SER A 257 -5.94 -27.35 9.08
CA SER A 257 -7.21 -26.89 8.51
C SER A 257 -7.47 -25.42 8.85
N GLY A 258 -7.19 -24.99 10.09
CA GLY A 258 -7.28 -23.58 10.50
C GLY A 258 -6.35 -22.66 9.72
N PHE A 259 -5.06 -23.03 9.59
CA PHE A 259 -4.10 -22.29 8.78
C PHE A 259 -4.55 -22.18 7.32
N TYR A 260 -5.08 -23.26 6.75
CA TYR A 260 -5.54 -23.27 5.37
C TYR A 260 -6.81 -22.42 5.16
N ALA A 261 -7.78 -22.55 6.06
CA ALA A 261 -9.04 -21.79 6.02
C ALA A 261 -8.79 -20.28 6.12
N TYR A 262 -7.90 -19.85 7.01
CA TYR A 262 -7.66 -18.44 7.31
C TYR A 262 -6.36 -17.89 6.71
N ARG A 263 -5.79 -18.59 5.72
CA ARG A 263 -4.48 -18.26 5.11
C ARG A 263 -4.36 -16.80 4.66
N ARG A 264 -5.42 -16.20 4.10
CA ARG A 264 -5.39 -14.82 3.59
C ARG A 264 -5.13 -13.82 4.71
N THR A 265 -5.84 -13.95 5.83
CA THR A 265 -5.66 -13.09 7.01
C THR A 265 -4.27 -13.30 7.62
N LEU A 266 -3.79 -14.54 7.63
CA LEU A 266 -2.47 -14.87 8.15
C LEU A 266 -1.33 -14.30 7.30
N PHE A 267 -1.36 -14.51 5.98
CA PHE A 267 -0.36 -13.95 5.07
C PHE A 267 -0.32 -12.42 5.15
N ALA A 268 -1.48 -11.75 5.20
CA ALA A 268 -1.53 -10.30 5.41
C ALA A 268 -0.94 -9.87 6.77
N GLY A 269 -1.20 -10.63 7.83
CA GLY A 269 -0.60 -10.44 9.15
C GLY A 269 0.93 -10.58 9.15
N VAL A 270 1.46 -11.59 8.45
CA VAL A 270 2.91 -11.78 8.30
C VAL A 270 3.55 -10.62 7.55
N ILE A 271 2.96 -10.19 6.43
CA ILE A 271 3.48 -9.06 5.64
C ILE A 271 3.51 -7.77 6.49
N THR A 272 2.42 -7.46 7.19
CA THR A 272 2.37 -6.27 8.06
C THR A 272 3.35 -6.35 9.23
N ARG A 273 3.61 -7.55 9.76
CA ARG A 273 4.63 -7.79 10.79
C ARG A 273 6.06 -7.57 10.26
N LEU A 274 6.35 -7.96 9.01
CA LEU A 274 7.64 -7.71 8.38
C LEU A 274 7.90 -6.20 8.25
N PHE A 275 6.91 -5.43 7.77
CA PHE A 275 7.01 -3.97 7.72
C PHE A 275 7.22 -3.34 9.10
N LEU A 276 6.45 -3.77 10.11
CA LEU A 276 6.62 -3.31 11.49
C LEU A 276 8.05 -3.55 12.00
N THR A 277 8.60 -4.73 11.70
CA THR A 277 9.96 -5.12 12.10
C THR A 277 11.00 -4.27 11.39
N ALA A 278 10.85 -4.04 10.08
CA ALA A 278 11.72 -3.16 9.30
C ALA A 278 11.76 -1.73 9.87
N PHE A 279 10.60 -1.11 10.14
CA PHE A 279 10.55 0.22 10.74
C PHE A 279 11.12 0.27 12.16
N THR A 280 11.00 -0.82 12.93
CA THR A 280 11.60 -0.92 14.26
C THR A 280 13.13 -0.95 14.15
N PHE A 281 13.69 -1.69 13.19
CA PHE A 281 15.13 -1.70 12.95
C PHE A 281 15.66 -0.37 12.42
N CYS A 282 14.86 0.42 11.70
CA CYS A 282 15.26 1.77 11.28
C CYS A 282 15.56 2.70 12.48
N GLN A 283 14.89 2.55 13.63
CA GLN A 283 15.06 3.44 14.79
C GLN A 283 16.51 3.59 15.28
N PRO A 284 17.25 2.51 15.62
CA PRO A 284 18.65 2.63 16.05
C PRO A 284 19.57 3.23 14.98
N PHE A 285 19.30 2.97 13.69
CA PHE A 285 20.05 3.58 12.59
C PHE A 285 19.83 5.10 12.53
N LEU A 286 18.59 5.57 12.73
CA LEU A 286 18.26 7.00 12.76
C LEU A 286 18.90 7.70 13.98
N ILE A 287 18.90 7.06 15.15
CA ILE A 287 19.55 7.60 16.35
C ILE A 287 21.04 7.75 16.09
N THR A 288 21.69 6.71 15.57
CA THR A 288 23.12 6.74 15.23
C THR A 288 23.44 7.84 14.22
N ALA A 289 22.60 8.00 13.20
CA ALA A 289 22.73 9.07 12.21
C ALA A 289 22.58 10.48 12.83
N THR A 290 21.67 10.63 13.80
CA THR A 290 21.44 11.88 14.52
C THR A 290 22.62 12.25 15.41
N VAL A 291 23.17 11.29 16.14
CA VAL A 291 24.36 11.51 16.98
C VAL A 291 25.55 11.95 16.12
N LYS A 292 25.79 11.27 14.99
CA LYS A 292 26.84 11.65 14.03
C LYS A 292 26.61 13.05 13.45
N PHE A 293 25.35 13.40 13.17
CA PHE A 293 25.00 14.73 12.68
C PHE A 293 25.31 15.83 13.70
N MET A 294 24.97 15.62 14.98
CA MET A 294 25.24 16.59 16.05
C MET A 294 26.74 16.84 16.28
N GLN A 295 27.60 15.88 15.94
CA GLN A 295 29.05 16.00 16.03
C GLN A 295 29.69 16.73 14.83
N THR A 296 28.92 17.00 13.78
CA THR A 296 29.43 17.62 12.54
C THR A 296 29.32 19.16 12.63
N PRO A 297 30.33 19.93 12.20
CA PRO A 297 30.26 21.39 12.20
C PRO A 297 29.13 21.93 11.30
N LYS A 298 28.51 23.05 11.72
CA LYS A 298 27.40 23.69 11.01
C LYS A 298 27.87 24.23 9.66
N THR A 299 27.50 23.52 8.60
CA THR A 299 27.68 23.92 7.20
C THR A 299 26.32 23.93 6.48
N PRO A 300 26.15 24.68 5.38
CA PRO A 300 24.91 24.68 4.59
C PRO A 300 24.49 23.28 4.12
N GLN A 301 25.46 22.37 3.94
CA GLN A 301 25.21 20.97 3.58
C GLN A 301 24.72 20.14 4.78
N SER A 302 25.26 20.39 5.98
CA SER A 302 24.78 19.76 7.21
C SER A 302 23.31 20.12 7.50
N GLU A 303 22.89 21.35 7.21
CA GLU A 303 21.49 21.76 7.41
C GLU A 303 20.51 20.95 6.54
N ARG A 304 20.86 20.73 5.27
CA ARG A 304 20.08 19.88 4.35
C ARG A 304 20.04 18.42 4.81
N TYR A 305 21.13 17.92 5.38
CA TYR A 305 21.16 16.58 6.00
C TYR A 305 20.19 16.50 7.17
N GLY A 306 20.16 17.51 8.03
CA GLY A 306 19.23 17.60 9.15
C GLY A 306 17.77 17.57 8.71
N GLN A 307 17.41 18.32 7.66
CA GLN A 307 16.04 18.32 7.10
C GLN A 307 15.62 16.93 6.59
N ALA A 308 16.50 16.23 5.88
CA ALA A 308 16.22 14.89 5.41
C ALA A 308 16.13 13.87 6.56
N LEU A 309 16.92 14.04 7.61
CA LEU A 309 16.86 13.21 8.81
C LEU A 309 15.53 13.39 9.56
N VAL A 310 15.00 14.62 9.64
CA VAL A 310 13.64 14.87 10.15
C VAL A 310 12.60 14.14 9.30
N GLY A 311 12.70 14.23 7.97
CA GLY A 311 11.82 13.48 7.06
C GLY A 311 11.86 11.97 7.29
N ALA A 312 13.07 11.41 7.48
CA ALA A 312 13.26 9.99 7.79
C ALA A 312 12.61 9.59 9.13
N TYR A 313 12.69 10.43 10.16
CA TYR A 313 12.02 10.20 11.44
C TYR A 313 10.50 10.19 11.29
N VAL A 314 9.94 11.21 10.63
CA VAL A 314 8.50 11.30 10.37
C VAL A 314 8.02 10.07 9.62
N LEU A 315 8.72 9.68 8.55
CA LEU A 315 8.39 8.49 7.76
C LEU A 315 8.47 7.20 8.59
N THR A 316 9.53 7.03 9.38
CA THR A 316 9.75 5.83 10.19
C THR A 316 8.68 5.68 11.27
N TYR A 317 8.37 6.74 12.01
CA TYR A 317 7.37 6.68 13.08
C TYR A 317 5.94 6.58 12.53
N LEU A 318 5.63 7.28 11.43
CA LEU A 318 4.34 7.13 10.76
C LEU A 318 4.17 5.70 10.21
N GLY A 319 5.18 5.16 9.54
CA GLY A 319 5.21 3.79 9.05
C GLY A 319 5.07 2.76 10.17
N LEU A 320 5.71 3.00 11.31
CA LEU A 320 5.59 2.18 12.51
C LEU A 320 4.15 2.19 13.06
N ALA A 321 3.54 3.37 13.19
CA ALA A 321 2.17 3.51 13.70
C ALA A 321 1.16 2.79 12.79
N VAL A 322 1.25 3.00 11.47
CA VAL A 322 0.40 2.35 10.47
C VAL A 322 0.59 0.83 10.49
N SER A 323 1.84 0.36 10.46
CA SER A 323 2.15 -1.07 10.44
C SER A 323 1.68 -1.77 11.73
N ARG A 324 1.83 -1.10 12.87
CA ARG A 324 1.32 -1.60 14.16
C ARG A 324 -0.19 -1.71 14.17
N ALA A 325 -0.90 -0.68 13.68
CA ALA A 325 -2.35 -0.67 13.59
C ALA A 325 -2.87 -1.78 12.66
N ALA A 326 -2.27 -1.92 11.47
CA ALA A 326 -2.61 -2.95 10.51
C ALA A 326 -2.32 -4.37 11.04
N PHE A 327 -1.15 -4.59 11.66
CA PHE A 327 -0.80 -5.86 12.27
C PHE A 327 -1.77 -6.24 13.39
N SER A 328 -2.06 -5.30 14.30
CA SER A 328 -3.02 -5.49 15.39
C SER A 328 -4.39 -5.90 14.86
N ARG A 329 -4.89 -5.23 13.82
CA ARG A 329 -6.14 -5.59 13.15
C ARG A 329 -6.10 -7.02 12.60
N HIS A 330 -5.07 -7.40 11.85
CA HIS A 330 -4.98 -8.75 11.28
C HIS A 330 -4.89 -9.83 12.37
N GLN A 331 -4.16 -9.56 13.45
CA GLN A 331 -4.03 -10.46 14.60
C GLN A 331 -5.37 -10.68 15.31
N PHE A 332 -6.11 -9.60 15.59
CA PHE A 332 -7.42 -9.71 16.23
C PHE A 332 -8.41 -10.45 15.34
N ARG A 333 -8.46 -10.13 14.04
CA ARG A 333 -9.34 -10.84 13.10
C ARG A 333 -9.03 -12.33 13.04
N PHE A 334 -7.75 -12.70 12.96
CA PHE A 334 -7.34 -14.10 12.96
C PHE A 334 -7.77 -14.83 14.24
N THR A 335 -7.54 -14.21 15.41
CA THR A 335 -7.93 -14.79 16.71
C THR A 335 -9.44 -14.94 16.83
N THR A 336 -10.21 -13.93 16.39
CA THR A 336 -11.67 -13.99 16.39
C THR A 336 -12.19 -15.06 15.43
N MET A 337 -11.63 -15.18 14.23
CA MET A 337 -12.01 -16.25 13.28
C MET A 337 -11.71 -17.64 13.85
N LEU A 338 -10.55 -17.84 14.48
CA LEU A 338 -10.24 -19.11 15.15
C LEU A 338 -11.26 -19.44 16.24
N ARG A 339 -11.58 -18.48 17.12
CA ARG A 339 -12.58 -18.68 18.18
C ARG A 339 -13.96 -19.00 17.60
N ALA A 340 -14.42 -18.20 16.64
CA ALA A 340 -15.72 -18.37 16.01
C ALA A 340 -15.86 -19.67 15.21
N GLY A 341 -14.77 -20.18 14.63
CA GLY A 341 -14.76 -21.47 13.93
C GLY A 341 -14.67 -22.67 14.88
N LEU A 342 -13.90 -22.55 15.96
CA LEU A 342 -13.69 -23.65 16.91
C LEU A 342 -14.87 -23.86 17.87
N MET A 343 -15.54 -22.79 18.30
CA MET A 343 -16.68 -22.90 19.25
C MET A 343 -17.79 -23.81 18.72
N PRO A 344 -18.31 -23.66 17.48
CA PRO A 344 -19.31 -24.58 16.93
C PRO A 344 -18.80 -26.01 16.85
N MET A 345 -17.53 -26.23 16.48
CA MET A 345 -16.96 -27.57 16.43
C MET A 345 -16.92 -28.25 17.80
N THR A 346 -16.65 -27.50 18.88
CA THR A 346 -16.67 -28.05 20.24
C THR A 346 -18.09 -28.27 20.76
N PHE A 347 -19.02 -27.35 20.49
CA PHE A 347 -20.40 -27.41 21.01
C PHE A 347 -21.35 -28.29 20.19
N CYS A 348 -21.09 -28.53 18.90
CA CYS A 348 -21.85 -29.48 18.07
C CYS A 348 -21.29 -30.90 18.09
N HIS A 349 -20.17 -31.16 18.78
CA HIS A 349 -19.63 -32.51 19.00
C HIS A 349 -20.19 -33.33 20.21
N PRO A 350 -21.28 -33.00 20.94
CA PRO A 350 -21.65 -33.73 22.15
C PRO A 350 -22.52 -34.97 21.90
N LYS A 351 -22.44 -35.64 20.74
CA LYS A 351 -23.07 -36.96 20.53
C LYS A 351 -22.26 -37.81 19.56
N LEU A 352 -21.33 -38.59 20.09
CA LEU A 352 -20.86 -39.90 19.58
C LEU A 352 -19.69 -40.36 20.48
N SER A 353 -20.02 -40.69 21.72
CA SER A 353 -19.25 -41.61 22.56
C SER A 353 -20.23 -42.46 23.34
#